data_AF-A0A1V2AWC9-F1
#
_entry.id   AF-A0A1V2AWC9-F1
#
_cell.length_a   1.000
_cell.length_b   1.000
_cell.length_c   1.000
_cell.angle_alpha   90.00
_cell.angle_beta   90.00
_cell.angle_gamma   90.00
#
_symmetry.space_group_name_H-M   'P 1'
#
loop_
_entity.id
_entity.type
_entity.pdbx_description
1 polymer ?
#
loop_
_entity_poly.entity_id
_entity_poly.type
_entity_poly.pdbx_seq_one_letter_code
_entity_poly.pdbx_strand_id
1 'polypeptide(L)'
;MATVMPRVNQLDASENIVFYFINLGFFNPTFYTNKFFADAILNAVNLNRARFCQFFQPSDKGGASIQLLESDILRKYKCENCPN
;
A
#
# COMPACT_ATOMS: atom_id res chain seq x y z
N MET A 1 -14.76 -3.18 8.15
CA MET A 1 -14.24 -2.76 6.83
C MET A 1 -15.29 -2.13 5.89
N ALA A 2 -16.60 -2.25 6.15
CA ALA A 2 -17.66 -1.76 5.25
C ALA A 2 -17.70 -0.22 5.04
N THR A 3 -17.15 0.58 5.96
CA THR A 3 -17.22 2.05 5.91
C THR A 3 -16.03 2.72 5.23
N VAL A 4 -14.91 2.01 5.04
CA VAL A 4 -13.66 2.59 4.49
C VAL A 4 -13.56 2.42 2.98
N MET A 5 -14.04 1.29 2.45
CA MET A 5 -13.99 0.96 1.02
C MET A 5 -14.54 2.04 0.06
N PRO A 6 -15.70 2.69 0.31
CA PRO A 6 -16.19 3.71 -0.62
C PRO A 6 -15.33 4.99 -0.63
N ARG A 7 -14.56 5.27 0.43
CA ARG A 7 -13.72 6.47 0.52
C ARG A 7 -12.33 6.27 -0.09
N VAL A 8 -11.78 5.06 -0.08
CA VAL A 8 -10.43 4.77 -0.63
C VAL A 8 -10.40 4.81 -2.16
N ASN A 9 -11.54 4.52 -2.80
CA ASN A 9 -11.66 4.52 -4.26
C ASN A 9 -12.05 5.89 -4.86
N GLN A 10 -12.28 6.91 -4.03
CA GLN A 10 -12.58 8.26 -4.49
C GLN A 10 -11.27 9.02 -4.79
N LEU A 11 -11.28 9.85 -5.84
CA LEU A 11 -10.14 10.66 -6.26
C LEU A 11 -9.67 11.67 -5.20
N ASP A 12 -10.51 12.01 -4.21
CA ASP A 12 -10.21 12.93 -3.10
C ASP A 12 -9.93 12.22 -1.76
N ALA A 13 -9.72 10.90 -1.78
CA ALA A 13 -9.47 10.12 -0.60
C ALA A 13 -8.30 10.73 0.20
N SER A 14 -8.56 11.10 1.45
CA SER A 14 -7.52 11.62 2.34
C SER A 14 -6.32 10.66 2.37
N GLU A 15 -5.12 11.18 2.11
CA GLU A 15 -3.87 10.41 2.08
C GLU A 15 -3.79 9.46 3.28
N ASN A 16 -4.05 9.96 4.48
CA ASN A 16 -4.00 9.14 5.70
C ASN A 16 -4.95 7.94 5.68
N ILE A 17 -6.12 8.04 5.06
CA ILE A 17 -7.08 6.94 4.96
C ILE A 17 -6.59 5.89 3.98
N VAL A 18 -6.06 6.31 2.82
CA VAL A 18 -5.50 5.39 1.81
C VAL A 18 -4.31 4.63 2.39
N PHE A 19 -3.39 5.34 3.04
CA PHE A 19 -2.21 4.75 3.66
C PHE A 19 -2.56 3.83 4.84
N TYR A 20 -3.55 4.21 5.66
CA TYR A 20 -4.05 3.34 6.72
C TYR A 20 -4.64 2.04 6.18
N PHE A 21 -5.44 2.12 5.11
CA PHE A 21 -6.02 0.94 4.46
C PHE A 21 -4.95 0.00 3.91
N ILE A 22 -3.94 0.54 3.21
CA ILE A 22 -2.82 -0.27 2.68
C ILE A 22 -2.05 -0.95 3.81
N ASN A 23 -1.76 -0.21 4.89
CA ASN A 23 -1.04 -0.76 6.04
C ASN A 23 -1.78 -1.95 6.65
N LEU A 24 -3.11 -1.90 6.77
CA LEU A 24 -3.91 -3.04 7.21
C LEU A 24 -3.86 -4.21 6.22
N GLY A 25 -3.81 -3.93 4.93
CA GLY A 25 -3.74 -4.94 3.87
C GLY A 25 -2.43 -5.73 3.86
N PHE A 26 -1.30 -5.11 4.21
CA PHE A 26 0.02 -5.77 4.28
C PHE A 26 0.12 -6.91 5.29
N PHE A 27 -0.77 -6.98 6.28
CA PHE A 27 -0.79 -8.10 7.23
C PHE A 27 -1.76 -9.22 6.82
N ASN A 28 -2.38 -9.11 5.64
CA ASN A 28 -3.36 -10.08 5.18
C ASN A 28 -3.20 -10.40 3.68
N PRO A 29 -2.48 -11.49 3.35
CA PRO A 29 -2.17 -11.88 1.97
C PRO A 29 -3.38 -12.07 1.05
N THR A 30 -4.57 -12.31 1.61
CA THR A 30 -5.81 -12.46 0.82
C THR A 30 -6.21 -11.19 0.08
N PHE A 31 -5.67 -10.02 0.48
CA PHE A 31 -5.96 -8.75 -0.18
C PHE A 31 -5.04 -8.45 -1.37
N TYR A 32 -3.89 -9.12 -1.53
CA TYR A 32 -2.89 -8.73 -2.53
C TYR A 32 -3.38 -8.88 -3.97
N THR A 33 -4.28 -9.83 -4.22
CA THR A 33 -4.88 -10.06 -5.54
C THR A 33 -6.20 -9.31 -5.72
N ASN A 34 -6.68 -8.62 -4.70
CA ASN A 34 -7.95 -7.89 -4.75
C ASN A 34 -7.78 -6.61 -5.58
N LYS A 35 -8.67 -6.40 -6.56
CA LYS A 35 -8.69 -5.18 -7.37
C LYS A 35 -8.76 -3.90 -6.53
N PHE A 36 -9.50 -3.90 -5.42
CA PHE A 36 -9.58 -2.75 -4.51
C PHE A 36 -8.24 -2.42 -3.86
N PHE A 37 -7.45 -3.44 -3.54
CA PHE A 37 -6.10 -3.24 -3.01
C PHE A 37 -5.18 -2.69 -4.08
N ALA A 38 -5.23 -3.24 -5.30
CA ALA A 38 -4.45 -2.72 -6.43
C ALA A 38 -4.78 -1.24 -6.75
N ASP A 39 -6.06 -0.87 -6.74
CA ASP A 39 -6.51 0.51 -6.95
C ASP A 39 -6.04 1.43 -5.80
N ALA A 40 -6.08 0.94 -4.56
CA ALA A 40 -5.55 1.69 -3.40
C ALA A 40 -4.04 1.91 -3.50
N ILE A 41 -3.27 0.90 -3.93
CA ILE A 41 -1.82 1.02 -4.16
C ILE A 41 -1.56 2.08 -5.23
N LEU A 42 -2.28 2.04 -6.35
CA LEU A 42 -2.16 3.04 -7.41
C LEU A 42 -2.47 4.45 -6.89
N ASN A 43 -3.52 4.61 -6.10
CA ASN A 43 -3.87 5.88 -5.47
C ASN A 43 -2.79 6.36 -4.50
N ALA A 44 -2.21 5.48 -3.67
CA ALA A 44 -1.14 5.86 -2.76
C ALA A 44 0.13 6.30 -3.47
N VAL A 45 0.49 5.62 -4.57
CA VAL A 45 1.63 5.99 -5.42
C VAL A 45 1.41 7.38 -6.04
N ASN A 46 0.21 7.64 -6.55
CA ASN A 46 -0.14 8.94 -7.15
C ASN A 46 -0.22 10.07 -6.11
N LEU A 47 -0.76 9.80 -4.92
CA LEU A 47 -0.88 10.78 -3.85
C LEU A 47 0.48 11.14 -3.23
N ASN A 48 1.25 10.12 -2.85
CA ASN A 48 2.53 10.31 -2.19
C ASN A 48 3.43 9.09 -2.37
N ARG A 49 4.07 8.99 -3.54
CA ARG A 49 5.02 7.92 -3.86
C ARG A 49 6.11 7.73 -2.80
N ALA A 50 6.65 8.82 -2.24
CA ALA A 50 7.71 8.75 -1.24
C ALA A 50 7.24 8.02 0.02
N ARG A 51 6.06 8.38 0.54
CA ARG A 51 5.44 7.70 1.68
C ARG A 51 5.07 6.27 1.35
N PHE A 52 4.65 5.98 0.12
CA PHE A 52 4.38 4.59 -0.31
C PHE A 52 5.66 3.74 -0.24
N CYS A 53 6.76 4.26 -0.74
CA CYS A 53 8.05 3.55 -0.71
C CYS A 53 8.60 3.34 0.70
N GLN A 54 8.21 4.19 1.67
CA GLN A 54 8.57 3.99 3.09
C GLN A 54 8.02 2.69 3.67
N PHE A 55 6.90 2.16 3.16
CA PHE A 55 6.39 0.88 3.63
C PHE A 55 7.37 -0.29 3.44
N PHE A 56 8.23 -0.21 2.44
CA PHE A 56 9.22 -1.25 2.13
C PHE A 56 10.57 -0.99 2.78
N GLN A 57 10.70 0.07 3.59
CA GLN A 57 11.89 0.28 4.38
C GLN A 57 11.96 -0.73 5.53
N PRO A 58 13.16 -0.96 6.08
CA PRO A 58 13.32 -1.72 7.31
C PRO A 58 12.43 -1.19 8.44
N SER A 59 11.95 -2.08 9.33
CA SER A 59 11.02 -1.70 10.40
C SER A 59 11.61 -0.68 11.38
N ASP A 60 12.94 -0.71 11.59
CA ASP A 60 13.72 0.28 12.36
C ASP A 60 13.74 1.67 11.72
N LYS A 61 13.33 1.80 10.45
CA LYS A 61 13.17 3.06 9.71
C LYS A 61 11.69 3.45 9.50
N GLY A 62 10.77 2.79 10.19
CA GLY A 62 9.33 3.10 10.11
C GLY A 62 8.59 2.44 8.94
N GLY A 63 9.21 1.46 8.27
CA GLY A 63 8.54 0.64 7.26
C GLY A 63 7.73 -0.53 7.85
N ALA A 64 6.93 -1.16 7.01
CA ALA A 64 6.03 -2.26 7.39
C ALA A 64 6.71 -3.65 7.41
N SER A 65 8.04 -3.71 7.27
CA SER A 65 8.95 -4.88 7.31
C SER A 65 9.39 -5.42 5.94
N ILE A 66 10.67 -5.82 5.86
CA ILE A 66 11.29 -6.52 4.72
C ILE A 66 10.58 -7.85 4.42
N GLN A 67 9.94 -8.46 5.41
CA GLN A 67 9.14 -9.68 5.26
C GLN A 67 8.03 -9.53 4.22
N LEU A 68 7.54 -8.31 3.98
CA LEU A 68 6.57 -8.04 2.92
C LEU A 68 7.12 -8.32 1.52
N LEU A 69 8.44 -8.20 1.32
CA LEU A 69 9.10 -8.47 0.04
C LEU A 69 9.23 -9.97 -0.27
N GLU A 70 8.91 -10.85 0.68
CA GLU A 70 8.77 -12.30 0.42
C GLU A 70 7.53 -12.60 -0.41
N SER A 71 6.55 -11.70 -0.43
CA SER A 71 5.42 -11.78 -1.36
C SER A 71 5.83 -11.30 -2.75
N ASP A 72 5.71 -12.17 -3.75
CA ASP A 72 5.96 -11.82 -5.16
C ASP A 72 5.16 -10.60 -5.63
N ILE A 73 3.92 -10.47 -5.15
CA ILE A 73 3.03 -9.36 -5.52
C ILE A 73 3.52 -8.05 -4.92
N LEU A 74 3.86 -8.03 -3.63
CA LEU A 74 4.34 -6.81 -2.97
C LEU A 74 5.73 -6.41 -3.48
N ARG A 75 6.59 -7.39 -3.76
CA ARG A 75 7.88 -7.15 -4.42
C ARG A 75 7.68 -6.51 -5.80
N LYS A 76 6.72 -6.97 -6.58
CA LYS A 76 6.35 -6.35 -7.86
C LYS A 76 5.92 -4.90 -7.67
N TYR A 77 4.99 -4.62 -6.73
CA TYR A 77 4.57 -3.25 -6.46
C TYR A 77 5.71 -2.33 -6.03
N LYS A 78 6.62 -2.80 -5.19
CA LYS A 78 7.83 -2.05 -4.82
C LYS A 78 8.71 -1.77 -6.05
N CYS A 79 9.03 -2.78 -6.84
CA CYS A 79 9.89 -2.63 -8.01
C CYS A 79 9.30 -1.70 -9.08
N GLU A 80 7.99 -1.74 -9.30
CA GLU A 80 7.31 -0.90 -10.31
C GLU A 80 7.20 0.56 -9.88
N ASN A 81 6.99 0.83 -8.59
CA ASN A 81 6.61 2.17 -8.12
C ASN A 81 7.71 2.89 -7.33
N CYS A 82 8.75 2.18 -6.89
CA CYS A 82 9.86 2.71 -6.09
C CYS A 82 11.20 2.46 -6.78
N PRO A 83 11.48 3.14 -7.91
CA PRO A 83 12.82 3.15 -8.48
C PRO A 83 13.77 3.83 -7.47
N ASN A 84 14.96 3.23 -7.30
CA ASN A 84 16.01 3.71 -6.40
C ASN A 84 16.25 5.23 -6.52
#